data_AF-A0A183NLJ4-F1
#
_entry.id   AF-A0A183NLJ4-F1
#
_cell.length_a   1.000
_cell.length_b   1.000
_cell.length_c   1.000
_cell.angle_alpha   90.00
_cell.angle_beta   90.00
_cell.angle_gamma   90.00
#
_symmetry.space_group_name_H-M   'P 1'
#
loop_
_entity.id
_entity.type
_entity.pdbx_description
1 polymer ?
#
loop_
_entity_poly.entity_id
_entity_poly.type
_entity_poly.pdbx_seq_one_letter_code
_entity_poly.pdbx_strand_id
1 'polypeptide(L)'
;MLRPRALTSALRKMNTGGIQSVMLFNPEGVLLAYTSLAGDSERSKAAIAANVWNIYQRQLESSESVIFHIITLFIQTHFPV
;
A
#
# COMPACT_ATOMS: atom_id res chain seq x y z
N MET A 1 5.94 5.63 -21.62
CA MET A 1 6.83 5.75 -20.45
C MET A 1 6.32 6.87 -19.54
N LEU A 2 6.33 6.67 -18.22
CA LEU A 2 5.99 7.72 -17.26
C LEU A 2 7.04 8.83 -17.32
N ARG A 3 6.61 10.11 -17.32
CA ARG A 3 7.53 11.26 -17.34
C ARG A 3 7.79 11.72 -15.90
N PRO A 4 9.02 11.62 -15.36
CA PRO A 4 9.31 11.95 -13.95
C PRO A 4 8.89 13.38 -13.57
N ARG A 5 9.13 14.35 -14.45
CA ARG A 5 8.76 15.76 -14.21
C ARG A 5 7.25 15.96 -14.11
N ALA A 6 6.48 15.34 -15.01
CA ALA A 6 5.02 15.44 -15.00
C ALA A 6 4.44 14.82 -13.72
N LEU A 7 5.05 13.73 -13.23
CA LEU A 7 4.66 13.08 -12.00
C LEU A 7 4.92 13.98 -10.78
N THR A 8 6.11 14.55 -10.63
CA THR A 8 6.39 15.49 -9.52
C THR A 8 5.47 16.72 -9.57
N SER A 9 5.18 17.25 -10.76
CA SER A 9 4.22 18.35 -10.92
C SER A 9 2.80 17.97 -10.51
N ALA A 10 2.37 16.73 -10.79
CA ALA A 10 1.08 16.22 -10.35
C ALA A 10 1.04 16.07 -8.82
N LEU A 11 2.08 15.47 -8.22
CA LEU A 11 2.17 15.29 -6.77
C LEU A 11 2.16 16.63 -6.02
N ARG A 12 2.83 17.67 -6.56
CA ARG A 12 2.84 19.02 -5.98
C ARG A 12 1.45 19.63 -5.81
N LYS A 13 0.49 19.29 -6.69
CA LYS A 13 -0.89 19.81 -6.58
C LYS A 13 -1.60 19.31 -5.32
N MET A 14 -1.11 18.23 -4.70
CA MET A 14 -1.69 17.67 -3.48
C MET A 14 -1.12 18.31 -2.20
N ASN A 15 -0.09 19.15 -2.28
CA ASN A 15 0.46 19.87 -1.12
C ASN A 15 -0.38 21.10 -0.76
N THR A 16 -1.62 20.86 -0.33
CA THR A 16 -2.55 21.88 0.16
C THR A 16 -3.04 21.50 1.55
N GLY A 17 -3.58 22.45 2.33
CA GLY A 17 -4.25 22.13 3.59
C GLY A 17 -3.33 21.51 4.67
N GLY A 18 -2.05 21.89 4.69
CA GLY A 18 -1.09 21.40 5.70
C GLY A 18 -0.43 20.07 5.38
N ILE A 19 -0.65 19.49 4.20
CA ILE A 19 0.08 18.30 3.74
C ILE A 19 1.57 18.62 3.62
N GLN A 20 2.39 17.88 4.37
CA GLN A 20 3.84 18.10 4.44
C GLN A 20 4.62 17.26 3.42
N SER A 21 4.10 16.09 3.07
CA SER A 21 4.76 15.18 2.14
C SER A 21 3.74 14.33 1.40
N VAL A 22 4.06 14.08 0.14
CA VAL A 22 3.33 13.19 -0.76
C VAL A 22 4.36 12.29 -1.40
N MET A 23 4.14 10.98 -1.35
CA MET A 23 5.09 9.99 -1.82
C MET A 23 4.40 8.99 -2.75
N LEU A 24 5.07 8.65 -3.85
CA LEU A 24 4.79 7.50 -4.68
C LEU A 24 5.95 6.52 -4.52
N PHE A 25 5.64 5.29 -4.15
CA PHE A 25 6.60 4.21 -3.95
C PHE A 25 5.99 2.88 -4.42
N ASN A 26 6.84 1.88 -4.65
CA ASN A 26 6.40 0.53 -4.99
C ASN A 26 6.18 -0.33 -3.72
N PRO A 27 5.61 -1.55 -3.82
CA PRO A 27 5.40 -2.43 -2.67
C PRO A 27 6.66 -2.82 -1.90
N GLU A 28 7.84 -2.71 -2.51
CA GLU A 28 9.15 -2.92 -1.86
C GLU A 28 9.62 -1.70 -1.04
N GLY A 29 8.88 -0.59 -1.09
CA GLY A 29 9.23 0.65 -0.37
C GLY A 29 10.22 1.55 -1.11
N VAL A 30 10.53 1.26 -2.37
CA VAL A 30 11.39 2.10 -3.21
C VAL A 30 10.63 3.33 -3.66
N LEU A 31 11.16 4.51 -3.29
CA LEU A 31 10.56 5.80 -3.62
C LEU A 31 10.76 6.14 -5.10
N LEU A 32 9.64 6.34 -5.82
CA LEU A 32 9.61 6.65 -7.25
C LEU A 32 9.49 8.15 -7.51
N ALA A 33 8.68 8.85 -6.72
CA ALA A 33 8.55 10.31 -6.75
C ALA A 33 7.99 10.81 -5.43
N TYR A 34 8.30 12.06 -5.09
CA TYR A 34 7.75 12.67 -3.89
C TYR A 34 7.75 14.19 -3.98
N THR A 35 7.08 14.81 -3.02
CA THR A 35 7.22 16.22 -2.68
C THR A 35 7.31 16.33 -1.17
N SER A 36 8.17 17.21 -0.67
CA SER A 36 8.37 17.43 0.76
C SER A 36 8.49 18.91 1.07
N LEU A 37 7.88 19.32 2.18
CA LEU A 37 8.03 20.64 2.77
C LEU A 37 8.94 20.62 4.01
N ALA A 38 9.14 19.46 4.64
CA ALA A 38 9.75 19.33 5.96
C ALA A 38 11.23 18.89 5.95
N GLY A 39 11.79 18.50 4.80
CA GLY A 39 13.22 18.15 4.68
C GLY A 39 13.63 16.82 5.34
N ASP A 40 12.67 16.01 5.82
CA ASP A 40 12.89 14.66 6.34
C ASP A 40 13.32 13.67 5.24
N SER A 41 13.74 12.45 5.62
CA SER A 41 14.01 11.38 4.65
C SER A 41 12.73 10.68 4.18
N GLU A 42 12.18 11.07 3.01
CA GLU A 42 11.02 10.39 2.41
C GLU A 42 11.30 8.94 2.02
N ARG A 43 12.56 8.58 1.77
CA ARG A 43 12.93 7.18 1.48
C ARG A 43 12.62 6.27 2.66
N SER A 44 12.93 6.72 3.88
CA SER A 44 12.64 5.96 5.09
C SER A 44 11.13 5.87 5.33
N LYS A 45 10.40 6.97 5.11
CA LYS A 45 8.93 7.00 5.24
C LYS A 45 8.25 6.06 4.25
N ALA A 46 8.70 6.01 2.99
CA ALA A 46 8.20 5.08 1.98
C ALA A 46 8.45 3.62 2.35
N ALA A 47 9.66 3.29 2.84
CA ALA A 47 9.98 1.93 3.27
C ALA A 47 9.09 1.47 4.43
N ILE A 48 8.86 2.34 5.42
CA ILE A 48 7.96 2.06 6.55
C ILE A 48 6.53 1.89 6.07
N ALA A 49 6.02 2.81 5.26
CA ALA A 49 4.65 2.77 4.74
C ALA A 49 4.39 1.50 3.92
N ALA A 50 5.32 1.10 3.06
CA ALA A 50 5.22 -0.13 2.29
C ALA A 50 5.21 -1.37 3.19
N ASN A 51 6.04 -1.41 4.23
CA ASN A 51 6.06 -2.52 5.17
C ASN A 51 4.72 -2.65 5.93
N VAL A 52 4.20 -1.53 6.46
CA VAL A 52 2.89 -1.48 7.13
C VAL A 52 1.78 -1.98 6.19
N TRP A 53 1.74 -1.46 4.96
CA TRP A 53 0.77 -1.89 3.95
C TRP A 53 0.83 -3.40 3.68
N ASN A 54 2.02 -3.94 3.49
CA ASN A 54 2.23 -5.36 3.20
C ASN A 54 1.80 -6.28 4.36
N ILE A 55 2.00 -5.85 5.61
CA ILE A 55 1.52 -6.59 6.79
C ILE A 55 -0.01 -6.67 6.76
N TYR A 56 -0.69 -5.55 6.57
CA TYR A 56 -2.16 -5.53 6.54
C TYR A 56 -2.74 -6.28 5.34
N GLN A 57 -2.13 -6.17 4.16
CA GLN A 57 -2.53 -6.95 2.99
C GLN A 57 -2.48 -8.46 3.26
N ARG A 58 -1.36 -8.96 3.80
CA ARG A 58 -1.23 -10.39 4.14
C ARG A 58 -2.22 -10.84 5.20
N GLN A 59 -2.53 -9.99 6.18
CA GLN A 59 -3.54 -10.32 7.19
C GLN A 59 -4.94 -10.44 6.59
N LEU A 60 -5.29 -9.55 5.64
CA LEU A 60 -6.58 -9.59 4.94
C LEU A 60 -6.67 -10.84 4.05
N GLU A 61 -5.64 -11.12 3.25
CA GLU A 61 -5.54 -12.32 2.41
C GLU A 61 -5.66 -13.61 3.24
N SER A 62 -4.95 -13.67 4.38
CA SER A 62 -5.04 -14.81 5.31
C SER A 62 -6.44 -14.96 5.89
N SER A 63 -7.13 -13.86 6.21
CA SER A 63 -8.46 -13.89 6.82
C SER A 63 -9.51 -14.37 5.82
N GLU A 64 -9.45 -13.91 4.57
CA GLU A 64 -10.29 -14.42 3.49
C GLU A 64 -10.07 -15.92 3.28
N SER A 65 -8.82 -16.36 3.25
CA SER A 65 -8.48 -17.78 3.11
C SER A 65 -9.07 -18.66 4.21
N VAL A 66 -9.09 -18.19 5.47
CA VAL A 66 -9.67 -18.96 6.59
C VAL A 66 -11.19 -19.11 6.40
N ILE A 67 -11.88 -18.05 6.00
CA ILE A 67 -13.33 -18.07 5.78
C ILE A 67 -13.67 -19.06 4.65
N PHE A 68 -12.97 -18.99 3.52
CA PHE A 68 -13.16 -19.94 2.41
C PHE A 68 -12.92 -21.38 2.84
N HIS A 69 -11.90 -21.62 3.65
CA HIS A 69 -11.59 -22.96 4.15
C HIS A 69 -12.70 -23.49 5.07
N ILE A 70 -13.21 -22.68 6.00
CA ILE A 70 -14.31 -23.05 6.90
C ILE A 70 -15.58 -23.38 6.10
N ILE A 71 -15.93 -22.54 5.11
CA ILE A 71 -17.12 -22.77 4.27
C ILE A 71 -16.98 -24.08 3.48
N THR A 72 -15.80 -24.33 2.91
CA THR A 72 -15.53 -25.56 2.15
C THR A 72 -15.67 -26.80 3.05
N LEU A 73 -15.10 -26.75 4.26
CA LEU A 73 -15.19 -27.84 5.24
C LEU A 73 -16.66 -28.06 5.69
N PHE A 74 -17.41 -26.99 5.90
CA PHE A 74 -18.84 -27.07 6.24
C PHE A 74 -19.64 -27.77 5.13
N ILE A 75 -19.44 -27.38 3.87
CA ILE A 75 -20.11 -28.02 2.73
C ILE A 75 -19.75 -29.51 2.64
N GLN A 76 -18.46 -29.87 2.76
CA GLN A 76 -18.02 -31.27 2.70
C GLN A 76 -18.59 -32.14 3.82
N THR A 77 -18.75 -31.59 5.02
CA THR A 77 -19.26 -32.33 6.19
C THR A 77 -20.77 -32.50 6.20
N HIS A 78 -21.52 -31.51 5.67
CA HIS A 78 -22.99 -31.49 5.74
C HIS A 78 -23.69 -31.89 4.44
N PHE A 79 -22.98 -31.89 3.32
CA PHE A 79 -23.48 -32.35 2.02
C PHE A 79 -22.47 -33.32 1.37
N PRO A 80 -22.20 -34.48 2.00
CA PRO A 80 -21.39 -35.51 1.37
C PRO A 80 -22.16 -36.10 0.17
N VAL A 81 -21.49 -36.16 -0.98
CA VAL A 81 -21.96 -36.89 -2.17
C VAL A 81 -21.64 -38.36 -2.01
#